data_AF-A0A1J4V604-F1
#
_entry.id   AF-A0A1J4V604-F1
#
_cell.length_a   1.000
_cell.length_b   1.000
_cell.length_c   1.000
_cell.angle_alpha   90.00
_cell.angle_beta   90.00
_cell.angle_gamma   90.00
#
_symmetry.space_group_name_H-M   'P 1'
#
loop_
_entity.id
_entity.type
_entity.pdbx_description
1 polymer ?
#
loop_
_entity_poly.entity_id
_entity_poly.type
_entity_poly.pdbx_seq_one_letter_code
_entity_poly.pdbx_strand_id
1 'polypeptide(L)'
;MAVISFKPKQITKGFLLSVPDRARNVLIQRFGLGDDAERVTLEAIGKDYGITRERVRQIENFALKSVKKSDAFSKGEVAFRELEDLVVSLGGVVAEDDLLAHISTDKSVQNHVALLLILGNSFERRKEDDHFKHRWIVDPDVAEKVHESLVKLHGSLSNNDIISESEIIDALLKHLKGISERYKNEEIVKRWLTLSKVIGRNPLGEWGIATSPHINTRGMRDYAFLVIRRHGSPMHFTEVAAAINDVFGKPAHVATCHNELIKDNRFVLVGRGLYALSEWGYESGVVRDVIRKILDKYGPMTKEEVIEKVLKERYVKENTVTVNLQDTRAFVKDKNGKYIII
;
A
#
# COMPACT_ATOMS: atom_id res chain seq x y z
N MET A 1 19.31 -13.25 -14.41
CA MET A 1 20.69 -13.40 -13.89
C MET A 1 20.61 -13.57 -12.38
N ALA A 2 21.52 -14.33 -11.77
CA ALA A 2 21.55 -14.45 -10.31
C ALA A 2 21.88 -13.08 -9.70
N VAL A 3 21.13 -12.66 -8.67
CA VAL A 3 21.31 -11.37 -7.98
C VAL A 3 22.60 -11.35 -7.17
N ILE A 4 23.01 -12.52 -6.68
CA ILE A 4 24.26 -12.74 -5.94
C ILE A 4 25.07 -13.85 -6.62
N SER A 5 26.40 -13.72 -6.58
CA SER A 5 27.35 -14.65 -7.20
C SER A 5 27.73 -15.83 -6.30
N PHE A 6 27.70 -15.61 -4.97
CA PHE A 6 28.04 -16.63 -3.99
C PHE A 6 26.86 -17.56 -3.65
N LYS A 7 27.15 -18.69 -2.99
CA LYS A 7 26.15 -19.67 -2.53
C LYS A 7 25.92 -19.54 -1.02
N PRO A 8 24.84 -18.89 -0.54
CA PRO A 8 24.63 -18.62 0.89
C PRO A 8 24.67 -19.87 1.78
N LYS A 9 24.09 -20.97 1.31
CA LYS A 9 24.06 -22.26 2.04
C LYS A 9 25.46 -22.81 2.29
N GLN A 10 26.40 -22.63 1.36
CA GLN A 10 27.77 -23.14 1.51
C GLN A 10 28.56 -22.32 2.53
N ILE A 11 28.44 -20.99 2.49
CA ILE A 11 29.14 -20.08 3.42
C ILE A 11 28.66 -20.33 4.85
N THR A 12 27.35 -20.29 5.05
CA THR A 12 26.74 -20.52 6.37
C THR A 12 27.01 -21.92 6.90
N LYS A 13 27.07 -22.96 6.05
CA LYS A 13 27.51 -24.31 6.48
C LYS A 13 28.94 -24.27 7.04
N GLY A 14 29.85 -23.53 6.40
CA GLY A 14 31.21 -23.33 6.91
C GLY A 14 31.23 -22.63 8.28
N PHE A 15 30.39 -21.61 8.46
CA PHE A 15 30.24 -20.91 9.74
C PHE A 15 29.67 -21.82 10.83
N LEU A 16 28.66 -22.63 10.52
CA LEU A 16 28.05 -23.55 11.47
C LEU A 16 29.06 -24.59 11.98
N LEU A 17 30.01 -25.03 11.14
CA LEU A 17 31.06 -25.98 11.54
C LEU A 17 32.05 -25.41 12.57
N SER A 18 32.21 -24.08 12.68
CA SER A 18 33.10 -23.46 13.68
C SER A 18 32.45 -23.29 15.07
N VAL A 19 31.20 -23.73 15.22
CA VAL A 19 30.42 -23.62 16.46
C VAL A 19 30.19 -25.02 17.07
N PRO A 20 30.22 -25.17 18.41
CA PRO A 20 29.88 -26.42 19.08
C PRO A 20 28.48 -26.92 18.73
N ASP A 21 28.28 -28.24 18.68
CA ASP A 21 27.06 -28.87 18.11
C ASP A 21 25.76 -28.36 18.74
N ARG A 22 25.72 -28.17 20.06
CA ARG A 22 24.51 -27.63 20.73
C ARG A 22 24.18 -26.22 20.26
N ALA A 23 25.19 -25.36 20.16
CA ALA A 23 25.02 -23.99 19.70
C ALA A 23 24.71 -23.92 18.19
N ARG A 24 25.30 -24.83 17.40
CA ARG A 24 24.97 -25.03 15.99
C ARG A 24 23.49 -25.39 15.80
N ASN A 25 22.97 -26.35 16.55
CA ASN A 25 21.57 -26.77 16.44
C ASN A 25 20.60 -25.63 16.79
N VAL A 26 20.93 -24.84 17.81
CA VAL A 26 20.16 -23.62 18.14
C VAL A 26 20.14 -22.64 16.97
N LEU A 27 21.28 -22.40 16.29
CA LEU A 27 21.32 -21.54 15.10
C LEU A 27 20.50 -22.11 13.93
N ILE A 28 20.61 -23.41 13.66
CA ILE A 28 19.88 -24.07 12.57
C ILE A 28 18.37 -23.88 12.76
N GLN A 29 17.86 -24.17 13.96
CA GLN A 29 16.43 -24.02 14.27
C GLN A 29 16.01 -22.54 14.28
N ARG A 30 16.80 -21.66 14.91
CA ARG A 30 16.44 -20.25 15.07
C ARG A 30 16.32 -19.52 13.73
N PHE A 31 17.23 -19.82 12.81
CA PHE A 31 17.32 -19.16 11.51
C PHE A 31 16.67 -19.97 10.38
N GLY A 32 16.17 -21.18 10.63
CA GLY A 32 15.55 -22.03 9.61
C GLY A 32 16.55 -22.45 8.53
N LEU A 33 17.70 -22.97 8.95
CA LEU A 33 18.80 -23.40 8.08
C LEU A 33 18.76 -24.91 7.79
N GLY A 34 17.75 -25.60 8.32
CA GLY A 34 17.46 -27.01 8.05
C GLY A 34 16.72 -27.20 6.72
N ASP A 35 16.30 -28.43 6.47
CA ASP A 35 15.64 -28.84 5.22
C ASP A 35 14.23 -28.25 5.06
N ASP A 36 13.55 -28.00 6.18
CA ASP A 36 12.20 -27.42 6.28
C ASP A 36 12.16 -25.89 6.14
N ALA A 37 13.31 -25.21 6.27
CA ALA A 37 13.44 -23.75 6.23
C ALA A 37 12.56 -23.00 7.25
N GLU A 38 12.12 -23.67 8.32
CA GLU A 38 11.25 -23.08 9.33
C GLU A 38 12.06 -22.42 10.46
N ARG A 39 11.70 -21.17 10.80
CA ARG A 39 12.33 -20.45 11.92
C ARG A 39 11.59 -20.76 13.20
N VAL A 40 12.31 -21.27 14.19
CA VAL A 40 11.76 -21.59 15.51
C VAL A 40 11.98 -20.41 16.49
N THR A 41 11.03 -20.19 17.39
CA THR A 41 11.16 -19.16 18.43
C THR A 41 12.09 -19.63 19.55
N LEU A 42 12.71 -18.68 20.27
CA LEU A 42 13.57 -19.00 21.41
C LEU A 42 12.84 -19.76 22.52
N GLU A 43 11.53 -19.55 22.64
CA GLU A 43 10.69 -20.25 23.61
C GLU A 43 10.46 -21.70 23.24
N ALA A 44 10.12 -21.96 21.96
CA ALA A 44 9.93 -23.33 21.47
C ALA A 44 11.24 -24.13 21.56
N ILE A 45 12.37 -23.56 21.13
CA ILE A 45 13.69 -24.18 21.32
C ILE A 45 13.96 -24.42 22.82
N GLY A 46 13.61 -23.48 23.69
CA GLY A 46 13.78 -23.62 25.14
C GLY A 46 13.03 -24.82 25.69
N LYS A 47 11.77 -24.99 25.27
CA LYS A 47 10.93 -26.13 25.63
C LYS A 47 11.55 -27.46 25.21
N ASP A 48 12.03 -27.56 23.96
CA ASP A 48 12.63 -28.78 23.41
C ASP A 48 13.92 -29.19 24.15
N TYR A 49 14.70 -28.20 24.57
CA TYR A 49 15.95 -28.42 25.32
C TYR A 49 15.75 -28.48 26.84
N GLY A 50 14.53 -28.29 27.36
CA GLY A 50 14.26 -28.21 28.81
C GLY A 50 14.99 -27.04 29.50
N ILE A 51 15.18 -25.91 28.81
CA ILE A 51 15.87 -24.72 29.32
C ILE A 51 15.03 -23.46 29.15
N THR A 52 15.37 -22.40 29.89
CA THR A 52 14.66 -21.12 29.76
C THR A 52 14.95 -20.45 28.42
N ARG A 53 13.99 -19.65 27.93
CA ARG A 53 14.15 -18.78 26.76
C ARG A 53 15.43 -17.93 26.82
N GLU A 54 15.74 -17.40 28.00
CA GLU A 54 16.95 -16.60 28.22
C GLU A 54 18.23 -17.44 28.04
N ARG A 55 18.23 -18.70 28.48
CA ARG A 55 19.36 -19.59 28.25
C ARG A 55 19.57 -19.88 26.76
N VAL A 56 18.50 -20.06 25.99
CA VAL A 56 18.59 -20.20 24.52
C VAL A 56 19.19 -18.95 23.89
N ARG A 57 18.73 -17.76 24.31
CA ARG A 57 19.27 -16.47 23.82
C ARG A 57 20.77 -16.33 24.10
N GLN A 58 21.23 -16.79 25.27
CA GLN A 58 22.66 -16.81 25.60
C GLN A 58 23.44 -17.75 24.68
N ILE A 59 22.91 -18.94 24.40
CA ILE A 59 23.52 -19.91 23.47
C ILE A 59 23.58 -19.33 22.05
N GLU A 60 22.51 -18.70 21.57
CA GLU A 60 22.47 -18.02 20.26
C GLU A 60 23.56 -16.93 20.17
N ASN A 61 23.63 -16.04 21.17
CA ASN A 61 24.63 -14.97 21.20
C ASN A 61 26.07 -15.51 21.27
N PHE A 62 26.29 -16.59 22.04
CA PHE A 62 27.58 -17.27 22.08
C PHE A 62 27.94 -17.82 20.70
N ALA A 63 27.00 -18.52 20.05
CA ALA A 63 27.18 -19.09 18.72
C ALA A 63 27.57 -18.02 17.68
N LEU A 64 26.81 -16.92 17.61
CA LEU A 64 27.10 -15.82 16.69
C LEU A 64 28.48 -15.20 16.94
N LYS A 65 28.85 -15.01 18.22
CA LYS A 65 30.19 -14.50 18.59
C LYS A 65 31.30 -15.49 18.22
N SER A 66 31.08 -16.79 18.39
CA SER A 66 32.04 -17.83 18.00
C SER A 66 32.26 -17.84 16.50
N VAL A 67 31.19 -17.70 15.69
CA VAL A 67 31.31 -17.56 14.23
C VAL A 67 32.19 -16.36 13.90
N LYS A 68 31.88 -15.17 14.43
CA LYS A 68 32.63 -13.92 14.15
C LYS A 68 34.12 -14.00 14.53
N LYS A 69 34.50 -14.83 15.49
CA LYS A 69 35.90 -15.02 15.92
C LYS A 69 36.64 -16.14 15.20
N SER A 70 35.94 -16.93 14.38
CA SER A 70 36.52 -18.09 13.71
C SER A 70 37.21 -17.72 12.39
N ASP A 71 38.21 -18.50 11.99
CA ASP A 71 38.86 -18.38 10.67
C ASP A 71 37.88 -18.63 9.52
N ALA A 72 36.74 -19.27 9.79
CA ALA A 72 35.69 -19.43 8.78
C ALA A 72 35.06 -18.08 8.40
N PHE A 73 34.99 -17.11 9.33
CA PHE A 73 34.37 -15.81 9.09
C PHE A 73 35.05 -15.04 7.97
N SER A 74 36.39 -15.06 7.91
CA SER A 74 37.17 -14.37 6.87
C SER A 74 36.87 -14.92 5.46
N LYS A 75 36.42 -16.18 5.34
CA LYS A 75 35.98 -16.77 4.07
C LYS A 75 34.65 -16.18 3.58
N GLY A 76 33.92 -15.48 4.45
CA GLY A 76 32.67 -14.79 4.12
C GLY A 76 32.86 -13.35 3.63
N GLU A 77 34.05 -12.76 3.73
CA GLU A 77 34.28 -11.33 3.44
C GLU A 77 33.83 -10.91 2.03
N VAL A 78 34.07 -11.76 1.03
CA VAL A 78 33.61 -11.49 -0.34
C VAL A 78 32.08 -11.42 -0.41
N ALA A 79 31.39 -12.32 0.29
CA ALA A 79 29.93 -12.33 0.33
C ALA A 79 29.36 -11.18 1.15
N PHE A 80 30.01 -10.79 2.25
CA PHE A 80 29.60 -9.61 3.03
C PHE A 80 29.72 -8.34 2.19
N ARG A 81 30.83 -8.16 1.47
CA ARG A 81 31.02 -7.02 0.56
C ARG A 81 29.99 -7.01 -0.57
N GLU A 82 29.74 -8.15 -1.20
CA GLU A 82 28.73 -8.24 -2.26
C GLU A 82 27.32 -7.91 -1.75
N LEU A 83 26.95 -8.36 -0.53
CA LEU A 83 25.69 -7.98 0.10
C LEU A 83 25.64 -6.49 0.48
N GLU A 84 26.76 -5.91 0.94
CA GLU A 84 26.87 -4.49 1.24
C GLU A 84 26.67 -3.66 -0.04
N ASP A 85 27.40 -3.98 -1.10
CA ASP A 85 27.28 -3.34 -2.43
C ASP A 85 25.85 -3.47 -2.97
N LEU A 86 25.20 -4.61 -2.76
CA LEU A 86 23.80 -4.80 -3.12
C LEU A 86 22.89 -3.85 -2.33
N VAL A 87 22.98 -3.79 -1.00
CA VAL A 87 22.15 -2.88 -0.20
C VAL A 87 22.44 -1.41 -0.55
N VAL A 88 23.69 -1.05 -0.82
CA VAL A 88 24.06 0.27 -1.36
C VAL A 88 23.34 0.51 -2.69
N SER A 89 23.43 -0.41 -3.66
CA SER A 89 22.76 -0.26 -4.96
C SER A 89 21.24 -0.14 -4.85
N LEU A 90 20.67 -0.69 -3.78
CA LEU A 90 19.24 -0.64 -3.48
C LEU A 90 18.82 0.60 -2.66
N GLY A 91 19.74 1.50 -2.30
CA GLY A 91 19.43 2.76 -1.63
C GLY A 91 19.99 2.92 -0.22
N GLY A 92 20.90 2.06 0.24
CA GLY A 92 21.58 2.18 1.55
C GLY A 92 20.73 1.81 2.77
N VAL A 93 19.41 1.79 2.62
CA VAL A 93 18.42 1.29 3.59
C VAL A 93 17.32 0.54 2.85
N VAL A 94 17.02 -0.70 3.27
CA VAL A 94 16.08 -1.59 2.59
C VAL A 94 15.28 -2.42 3.58
N ALA A 95 14.00 -2.66 3.31
CA ALA A 95 13.18 -3.58 4.10
C ALA A 95 13.69 -5.02 3.98
N GLU A 96 13.65 -5.83 5.05
CA GLU A 96 14.16 -7.21 5.00
C GLU A 96 13.35 -8.09 4.05
N ASP A 97 12.03 -7.96 4.03
CA ASP A 97 11.17 -8.69 3.10
C ASP A 97 11.53 -8.37 1.65
N ASP A 98 11.67 -7.09 1.32
CA ASP A 98 12.01 -6.62 -0.03
C ASP A 98 13.43 -7.08 -0.44
N LEU A 99 14.43 -6.96 0.44
CA LEU A 99 15.81 -7.38 0.17
C LEU A 99 15.90 -8.90 -0.07
N LEU A 100 15.29 -9.69 0.81
CA LEU A 100 15.33 -11.15 0.71
C LEU A 100 14.57 -11.64 -0.53
N ALA A 101 13.41 -11.05 -0.84
CA ALA A 101 12.65 -11.36 -2.05
C ALA A 101 13.39 -10.95 -3.33
N HIS A 102 14.15 -9.85 -3.31
CA HIS A 102 15.00 -9.44 -4.42
C HIS A 102 16.13 -10.44 -4.69
N ILE A 103 16.69 -11.03 -3.64
CA ILE A 103 17.80 -12.00 -3.77
C ILE A 103 17.31 -13.38 -4.23
N SER A 104 16.20 -13.88 -3.66
CA SER A 104 15.68 -15.21 -4.02
C SER A 104 14.22 -15.39 -3.60
N THR A 105 13.48 -16.22 -4.35
CA THR A 105 12.17 -16.73 -3.95
C THR A 105 12.25 -17.97 -3.05
N ASP A 106 13.42 -18.62 -2.95
CA ASP A 106 13.64 -19.80 -2.11
C ASP A 106 13.81 -19.39 -0.65
N LYS A 107 12.91 -19.89 0.22
CA LYS A 107 12.87 -19.50 1.63
C LYS A 107 14.12 -19.91 2.41
N SER A 108 14.68 -21.07 2.09
CA SER A 108 15.93 -21.54 2.69
C SER A 108 17.08 -20.59 2.32
N VAL A 109 17.22 -20.23 1.05
CA VAL A 109 18.23 -19.24 0.60
C VAL A 109 18.06 -17.91 1.33
N GLN A 110 16.83 -17.39 1.43
CA GLN A 110 16.54 -16.16 2.18
C GLN A 110 16.98 -16.25 3.66
N ASN A 111 16.74 -17.39 4.31
CA ASN A 111 17.15 -17.62 5.70
C ASN A 111 18.67 -17.61 5.87
N HIS A 112 19.40 -18.24 4.97
CA HIS A 112 20.86 -18.20 4.97
C HIS A 112 21.40 -16.78 4.75
N VAL A 113 20.80 -16.01 3.84
CA VAL A 113 21.15 -14.59 3.63
C VAL A 113 20.86 -13.76 4.87
N ALA A 114 19.72 -13.96 5.53
CA ALA A 114 19.40 -13.26 6.78
C ALA A 114 20.44 -13.51 7.88
N LEU A 115 20.97 -14.74 7.99
CA LEU A 115 22.07 -15.02 8.91
C LEU A 115 23.35 -14.27 8.51
N LEU A 116 23.67 -14.18 7.22
CA LEU A 116 24.83 -13.42 6.75
C LEU A 116 24.72 -11.93 7.09
N LEU A 117 23.53 -11.33 6.92
CA LEU A 117 23.28 -9.93 7.29
C LEU A 117 23.45 -9.70 8.80
N ILE A 118 23.05 -10.66 9.64
CA ILE A 118 23.26 -10.60 11.10
C ILE A 118 24.75 -10.70 11.48
N LEU A 119 25.52 -11.48 10.72
CA LEU A 119 26.92 -11.73 11.00
C LEU A 119 27.85 -10.64 10.46
N GLY A 120 27.53 -10.05 9.31
CA GLY A 120 28.32 -8.99 8.70
C GLY A 120 28.39 -7.74 9.58
N ASN A 121 29.51 -7.03 9.52
CA ASN A 121 29.75 -5.85 10.37
C ASN A 121 29.24 -4.55 9.74
N SER A 122 29.08 -4.51 8.42
CA SER A 122 28.58 -3.34 7.69
C SER A 122 27.06 -3.14 7.80
N PHE A 123 26.33 -4.09 8.40
CA PHE A 123 24.86 -4.08 8.45
C PHE A 123 24.35 -3.68 9.83
N GLU A 124 23.65 -2.56 9.90
CA GLU A 124 22.81 -2.21 11.04
C GLU A 124 21.39 -2.75 10.81
N ARG A 125 20.82 -3.36 11.87
CA ARG A 125 19.47 -3.92 11.85
C ARG A 125 18.54 -3.05 12.70
N ARG A 126 17.54 -2.42 12.07
CA ARG A 126 16.45 -1.75 12.80
C ARG A 126 15.22 -2.65 12.81
N LYS A 127 14.73 -2.94 14.02
CA LYS A 127 13.53 -3.77 14.20
C LYS A 127 12.29 -3.04 13.68
N GLU A 128 11.29 -3.83 13.36
CA GLU A 128 9.98 -3.33 13.02
C GLU A 128 9.37 -2.57 14.21
N ASP A 129 8.69 -1.46 13.91
CA ASP A 129 7.95 -0.64 14.86
C ASP A 129 6.55 -0.32 14.29
N ASP A 130 5.77 0.53 14.96
CA ASP A 130 4.40 0.86 14.54
C ASP A 130 4.33 1.55 13.17
N HIS A 131 5.39 2.27 12.77
CA HIS A 131 5.42 3.11 11.57
C HIS A 131 6.27 2.52 10.45
N PHE A 132 7.27 1.69 10.77
CA PHE A 132 8.26 1.20 9.82
C PHE A 132 8.42 -0.31 9.88
N LYS A 133 8.66 -0.90 8.71
CA LYS A 133 9.04 -2.30 8.57
C LYS A 133 10.43 -2.58 9.15
N HIS A 134 10.68 -3.86 9.37
CA HIS A 134 12.02 -4.38 9.63
C HIS A 134 12.97 -4.02 8.49
N ARG A 135 14.15 -3.46 8.79
CA ARG A 135 15.04 -2.93 7.77
C ARG A 135 16.53 -3.10 8.08
N TRP A 136 17.31 -3.21 7.01
CA TRP A 136 18.76 -3.30 7.00
C TRP A 136 19.36 -2.00 6.48
N ILE A 137 20.43 -1.55 7.12
CA ILE A 137 21.09 -0.27 6.87
C ILE A 137 22.58 -0.52 6.68
N VAL A 138 23.15 0.08 5.64
CA VAL A 138 24.60 0.16 5.40
C VAL A 138 25.09 1.61 5.37
N ASP A 139 24.17 2.57 5.23
CA ASP A 139 24.44 4.01 5.27
C ASP A 139 23.52 4.66 6.31
N PRO A 140 23.98 4.84 7.57
CA PRO A 140 23.17 5.40 8.65
C PRO A 140 22.67 6.82 8.37
N ASP A 141 23.48 7.64 7.70
CA ASP A 141 23.12 9.03 7.36
C ASP A 141 21.96 9.07 6.36
N VAL A 142 22.00 8.20 5.35
CA VAL A 142 20.89 8.04 4.41
C VAL A 142 19.66 7.48 5.11
N ALA A 143 19.83 6.46 5.96
CA ALA A 143 18.72 5.84 6.67
C ALA A 143 17.97 6.84 7.57
N GLU A 144 18.69 7.74 8.23
CA GLU A 144 18.10 8.75 9.09
C GLU A 144 17.35 9.82 8.27
N LYS A 145 17.96 10.32 7.19
CA LYS A 145 17.28 11.27 6.28
C LYS A 145 16.02 10.68 5.65
N VAL A 146 16.06 9.40 5.24
CA VAL A 146 14.90 8.69 4.70
C VAL A 146 13.82 8.55 5.77
N HIS A 147 14.20 8.15 6.99
CA HIS A 147 13.28 8.03 8.12
C HIS A 147 12.56 9.36 8.42
N GLU A 148 13.32 10.45 8.62
CA GLU A 148 12.74 11.78 8.87
C GLU A 148 11.83 12.26 7.73
N SER A 149 12.22 11.99 6.49
CA SER A 149 11.45 12.41 5.31
C SER A 149 10.13 11.64 5.20
N LEU A 150 10.12 10.35 5.52
CA LEU A 150 8.90 9.55 5.57
C LEU A 150 7.97 9.98 6.72
N VAL A 151 8.53 10.36 7.87
CA VAL A 151 7.74 10.92 8.98
C VAL A 151 7.10 12.25 8.59
N LYS A 152 7.85 13.16 7.93
CA LYS A 152 7.31 14.43 7.41
C LYS A 152 6.22 14.20 6.36
N LEU A 153 6.46 13.27 5.44
CA LEU A 153 5.50 12.90 4.40
C LEU A 153 4.20 12.39 5.02
N HIS A 154 4.28 11.49 6.02
CA HIS A 154 3.11 11.05 6.77
C HIS A 154 2.33 12.24 7.36
N GLY A 155 3.01 13.19 8.01
CA GLY A 155 2.35 14.36 8.60
C GLY A 155 1.67 15.30 7.58
N SER A 156 2.01 15.20 6.29
CA SER A 156 1.39 16.00 5.23
C SER A 156 0.17 15.35 4.57
N LEU A 157 -0.07 14.06 4.81
CA LEU A 157 -1.14 13.30 4.14
C LEU A 157 -2.42 13.25 4.98
N SER A 158 -3.56 13.31 4.31
CA SER A 158 -4.89 13.10 4.86
C SER A 158 -5.41 11.68 4.54
N ASN A 159 -6.39 11.20 5.30
CA ASN A 159 -7.00 9.87 5.07
C ASN A 159 -7.73 9.75 3.72
N ASN A 160 -8.10 10.87 3.09
CA ASN A 160 -8.79 10.88 1.81
C ASN A 160 -7.85 11.11 0.63
N ASP A 161 -6.56 11.38 0.89
CA ASP A 161 -5.60 11.66 -0.16
C ASP A 161 -5.32 10.40 -0.97
N ILE A 162 -5.37 10.55 -2.28
CA ILE A 162 -4.97 9.54 -3.25
C ILE A 162 -4.11 10.25 -4.29
N ILE A 163 -2.83 9.94 -4.25
CA ILE A 163 -1.78 10.67 -4.94
C ILE A 163 -1.15 9.76 -5.99
N SER A 164 -0.79 10.30 -7.15
CA SER A 164 -0.10 9.50 -8.17
C SER A 164 1.31 9.09 -7.72
N GLU A 165 1.88 8.06 -8.35
CA GLU A 165 3.24 7.61 -8.06
C GLU A 165 4.29 8.72 -8.28
N SER A 166 4.14 9.54 -9.33
CA SER A 166 5.03 10.67 -9.59
C SER A 166 4.95 11.73 -8.48
N GLU A 167 3.74 12.09 -8.05
CA GLU A 167 3.54 13.14 -7.06
C GLU A 167 4.05 12.74 -5.67
N ILE A 168 3.88 11.48 -5.26
CA ILE A 168 4.39 11.00 -3.96
C ILE A 168 5.91 10.88 -3.96
N ILE A 169 6.51 10.49 -5.10
CA ILE A 169 7.96 10.49 -5.29
C ILE A 169 8.50 11.91 -5.16
N ASP A 170 7.89 12.87 -5.84
CA ASP A 170 8.26 14.29 -5.74
C ASP A 170 8.09 14.83 -4.31
N ALA A 171 7.01 14.44 -3.63
CA ALA A 171 6.77 14.83 -2.24
C ALA A 171 7.87 14.30 -1.31
N LEU A 172 8.27 13.03 -1.46
CA LEU A 172 9.36 12.46 -0.68
C LEU A 172 10.70 13.13 -1.01
N LEU A 173 11.01 13.33 -2.29
CA LEU A 173 12.25 13.97 -2.75
C LEU A 173 12.39 15.41 -2.25
N LYS A 174 11.30 16.17 -2.12
CA LYS A 174 11.30 17.52 -1.52
C LYS A 174 11.80 17.54 -0.08
N HIS A 175 11.58 16.46 0.67
CA HIS A 175 12.06 16.31 2.05
C HIS A 175 13.50 15.76 2.12
N LEU A 176 13.96 15.02 1.10
CA LEU A 176 15.28 14.38 1.03
C LEU A 176 16.40 15.35 0.58
N LYS A 177 16.58 16.46 1.31
CA LYS A 177 17.70 17.39 1.06
C LYS A 177 19.03 16.77 1.51
N GLY A 178 20.08 16.93 0.69
CA GLY A 178 21.45 16.54 1.05
C GLY A 178 21.74 15.03 1.03
N ILE A 179 20.92 14.23 0.35
CA ILE A 179 21.27 12.85 -0.03
C ILE A 179 22.07 12.86 -1.33
N SER A 180 23.07 11.98 -1.43
CA SER A 180 23.86 11.80 -2.65
C SER A 180 22.97 11.50 -3.86
N GLU A 181 23.23 12.16 -4.98
CA GLU A 181 22.51 11.95 -6.24
C GLU A 181 22.51 10.49 -6.71
N ARG A 182 23.52 9.69 -6.29
CA ARG A 182 23.59 8.25 -6.60
C ARG A 182 22.37 7.46 -6.12
N TYR A 183 21.63 7.96 -5.13
CA TYR A 183 20.45 7.32 -4.58
C TYR A 183 19.13 7.91 -5.07
N LYS A 184 19.15 9.02 -5.83
CA LYS A 184 17.94 9.70 -6.31
C LYS A 184 17.43 9.12 -7.63
N ASN A 185 17.28 7.80 -7.67
CA ASN A 185 16.55 7.11 -8.74
C ASN A 185 15.14 6.80 -8.23
N GLU A 186 14.12 6.98 -9.09
CA GLU A 186 12.73 6.64 -8.83
C GLU A 186 12.56 5.24 -8.19
N GLU A 187 13.27 4.23 -8.66
CA GLU A 187 13.16 2.87 -8.11
C GLU A 187 13.65 2.76 -6.66
N ILE A 188 14.66 3.54 -6.29
CA ILE A 188 15.13 3.62 -4.90
C ILE A 188 14.13 4.38 -4.03
N VAL A 189 13.58 5.49 -4.54
CA VAL A 189 12.57 6.29 -3.82
C VAL A 189 11.30 5.46 -3.57
N LYS A 190 10.85 4.67 -4.56
CA LYS A 190 9.74 3.72 -4.39
C LYS A 190 10.04 2.70 -3.30
N ARG A 191 11.25 2.16 -3.26
CA ARG A 191 11.69 1.23 -2.21
C ARG A 191 11.77 1.88 -0.84
N TRP A 192 12.12 3.16 -0.75
CA TRP A 192 12.05 3.88 0.52
C TRP A 192 10.60 4.09 0.99
N LEU A 193 9.66 4.35 0.07
CA LEU A 193 8.24 4.44 0.42
C LEU A 193 7.72 3.12 1.04
N THR A 194 8.17 1.96 0.55
CA THR A 194 7.75 0.64 1.09
C THR A 194 8.31 0.34 2.49
N LEU A 195 9.26 1.14 3.01
CA LEU A 195 9.71 1.06 4.40
C LEU A 195 8.60 1.47 5.37
N SER A 196 7.73 2.40 4.95
CA SER A 196 6.62 2.89 5.75
C SER A 196 5.48 1.88 5.79
N LYS A 197 4.91 1.67 6.97
CA LYS A 197 3.64 0.95 7.19
C LYS A 197 2.43 1.88 7.10
N VAL A 198 2.66 3.18 7.21
CA VAL A 198 1.61 4.20 7.25
C VAL A 198 1.24 4.65 5.84
N ILE A 199 2.20 4.62 4.93
CA ILE A 199 1.99 4.95 3.51
C ILE A 199 1.85 3.64 2.75
N GLY A 200 0.83 3.55 1.90
CA GLY A 200 0.55 2.35 1.12
C GLY A 200 0.26 2.69 -0.33
N ARG A 201 0.32 1.66 -1.18
CA ARG A 201 -0.04 1.73 -2.58
C ARG A 201 -1.27 0.87 -2.85
N ASN A 202 -2.26 1.44 -3.53
CA ASN A 202 -3.47 0.74 -3.93
C ASN A 202 -3.23 -0.10 -5.20
N PRO A 203 -4.21 -0.93 -5.62
CA PRO A 203 -4.04 -1.77 -6.82
C PRO A 203 -3.97 -0.99 -8.15
N LEU A 204 -4.32 0.30 -8.17
CA LEU A 204 -4.15 1.18 -9.33
C LEU A 204 -2.75 1.82 -9.39
N GLY A 205 -1.88 1.57 -8.41
CA GLY A 205 -0.56 2.18 -8.33
C GLY A 205 -0.54 3.56 -7.66
N GLU A 206 -1.64 3.98 -7.05
CA GLU A 206 -1.75 5.27 -6.37
C GLU A 206 -1.45 5.12 -4.89
N TRP A 207 -1.00 6.20 -4.27
CA TRP A 207 -0.44 6.22 -2.93
C TRP A 207 -1.24 7.09 -1.96
N GLY A 208 -1.19 6.74 -0.68
CA GLY A 208 -1.85 7.48 0.39
C GLY A 208 -1.70 6.76 1.73
N ILE A 209 -2.57 7.08 2.70
CA ILE A 209 -2.53 6.42 4.02
C ILE A 209 -2.98 4.96 3.89
N ALA A 210 -2.14 4.02 4.33
CA ALA A 210 -2.32 2.57 4.23
C ALA A 210 -3.53 2.02 4.99
N THR A 211 -4.06 2.75 5.98
CA THR A 211 -5.29 2.39 6.68
C THR A 211 -6.55 2.90 5.97
N SER A 212 -6.41 3.80 5.00
CA SER A 212 -7.53 4.36 4.25
C SER A 212 -8.19 3.30 3.37
N PRO A 213 -9.54 3.24 3.31
CA PRO A 213 -10.26 2.36 2.38
C PRO A 213 -9.92 2.60 0.90
N HIS A 214 -9.44 3.80 0.57
CA HIS A 214 -9.02 4.16 -0.80
C HIS A 214 -7.68 3.54 -1.19
N ILE A 215 -6.88 3.15 -0.20
CA ILE A 215 -5.54 2.58 -0.39
C ILE A 215 -5.55 1.08 -0.11
N ASN A 216 -6.07 0.70 1.06
CA ASN A 216 -6.23 -0.69 1.46
C ASN A 216 -7.62 -1.20 1.09
N THR A 217 -7.76 -1.63 -0.16
CA THR A 217 -9.01 -2.16 -0.69
C THR A 217 -9.30 -3.55 -0.12
N ARG A 218 -10.30 -3.65 0.76
CA ARG A 218 -10.63 -4.92 1.45
C ARG A 218 -11.82 -5.63 0.84
N GLY A 219 -12.70 -4.91 0.14
CA GLY A 219 -13.93 -5.48 -0.37
C GLY A 219 -14.47 -4.79 -1.62
N MET A 220 -15.62 -5.30 -2.07
CA MET A 220 -16.27 -4.90 -3.33
C MET A 220 -16.53 -3.39 -3.41
N ARG A 221 -16.93 -2.76 -2.29
CA ARG A 221 -17.20 -1.31 -2.22
C ARG A 221 -15.96 -0.47 -2.51
N ASP A 222 -14.80 -0.90 -2.02
CA ASP A 222 -13.55 -0.14 -2.20
C ASP A 222 -13.07 -0.24 -3.64
N TYR A 223 -13.19 -1.43 -4.25
CA TYR A 223 -12.93 -1.59 -5.69
C TYR A 223 -13.91 -0.78 -6.54
N ALA A 224 -15.19 -0.77 -6.18
CA ALA A 224 -16.20 0.04 -6.87
C ALA A 224 -15.90 1.54 -6.77
N PHE A 225 -15.46 2.00 -5.60
CA PHE A 225 -15.01 3.38 -5.41
C PHE A 225 -13.88 3.73 -6.37
N LEU A 226 -12.82 2.90 -6.41
CA LEU A 226 -11.68 3.14 -7.29
C LEU A 226 -12.04 3.12 -8.78
N VAL A 227 -12.91 2.19 -9.21
CA VAL A 227 -13.37 2.11 -10.61
C VAL A 227 -14.17 3.35 -11.00
N ILE A 228 -15.17 3.73 -10.20
CA ILE A 228 -16.02 4.89 -10.51
C ILE A 228 -15.17 6.18 -10.51
N ARG A 229 -14.27 6.33 -9.53
CA ARG A 229 -13.35 7.47 -9.47
C ARG A 229 -12.45 7.56 -10.71
N ARG A 230 -11.85 6.43 -11.11
CA ARG A 230 -10.98 6.35 -12.29
C ARG A 230 -11.74 6.63 -13.59
N HIS A 231 -13.00 6.21 -13.68
CA HIS A 231 -13.87 6.50 -14.82
C HIS A 231 -14.25 7.98 -14.91
N GLY A 232 -14.37 8.68 -13.76
CA GLY A 232 -14.57 10.13 -13.70
C GLY A 232 -15.99 10.61 -14.04
N SER A 233 -16.93 9.68 -14.24
CA SER A 233 -18.35 9.99 -14.46
C SER A 233 -19.25 8.86 -13.97
N PRO A 234 -20.57 9.10 -13.74
CA PRO A 234 -21.47 8.08 -13.19
C PRO A 234 -21.50 6.81 -14.03
N MET A 235 -21.47 5.64 -13.38
CA MET A 235 -21.40 4.33 -14.04
C MET A 235 -22.57 3.43 -13.64
N HIS A 236 -23.01 2.56 -14.55
CA HIS A 236 -24.05 1.60 -14.22
C HIS A 236 -23.48 0.46 -13.37
N PHE A 237 -24.22 -0.06 -12.38
CA PHE A 237 -23.70 -1.09 -11.45
C PHE A 237 -23.20 -2.37 -12.17
N THR A 238 -23.75 -2.70 -13.34
CA THR A 238 -23.26 -3.81 -14.19
C THR A 238 -21.89 -3.50 -14.80
N GLU A 239 -21.68 -2.26 -15.23
CA GLU A 239 -20.40 -1.77 -15.79
C GLU A 239 -19.36 -1.67 -14.68
N VAL A 240 -19.75 -1.25 -13.49
CA VAL A 240 -18.86 -1.25 -12.31
C VAL A 240 -18.39 -2.67 -12.00
N ALA A 241 -19.30 -3.64 -11.96
CA ALA A 241 -18.93 -5.05 -11.74
C ALA A 241 -18.00 -5.58 -12.85
N ALA A 242 -18.27 -5.27 -14.12
CA ALA A 242 -17.40 -5.65 -15.23
C ALA A 242 -16.01 -5.02 -15.10
N ALA A 243 -15.93 -3.70 -14.89
CA ALA A 243 -14.68 -2.98 -14.75
C ALA A 243 -13.85 -3.43 -13.52
N ILE A 244 -14.48 -3.89 -12.44
CA ILE A 244 -13.75 -4.48 -11.31
C ILE A 244 -13.07 -5.80 -11.71
N ASN A 245 -13.75 -6.65 -12.48
CA ASN A 245 -13.14 -7.86 -13.04
C ASN A 245 -11.98 -7.50 -13.97
N ASP A 246 -12.19 -6.55 -14.87
CA ASP A 246 -11.21 -6.18 -15.90
C ASP A 246 -9.96 -5.51 -15.32
N VAL A 247 -10.15 -4.60 -14.36
CA VAL A 247 -9.07 -3.79 -13.79
C VAL A 247 -8.31 -4.55 -12.69
N PHE A 248 -9.00 -5.36 -11.88
CA PHE A 248 -8.39 -5.98 -10.70
C PHE A 248 -8.33 -7.52 -10.75
N GLY A 249 -8.88 -8.16 -11.79
CA GLY A 249 -8.95 -9.62 -11.87
C GLY A 249 -9.77 -10.26 -10.74
N LYS A 250 -10.70 -9.50 -10.13
CA LYS A 250 -11.48 -9.94 -8.97
C LYS A 250 -12.92 -10.28 -9.39
N PRO A 251 -13.40 -11.51 -9.14
CA PRO A 251 -14.76 -11.92 -9.49
C PRO A 251 -15.80 -11.02 -8.82
N ALA A 252 -16.45 -10.19 -9.63
CA ALA A 252 -17.46 -9.25 -9.20
C ALA A 252 -18.85 -9.68 -9.68
N HIS A 253 -19.67 -10.20 -8.76
CA HIS A 253 -21.06 -10.51 -9.05
C HIS A 253 -21.91 -9.24 -9.09
N VAL A 254 -22.67 -9.06 -10.17
CA VAL A 254 -23.52 -7.89 -10.42
C VAL A 254 -24.48 -7.60 -9.26
N ALA A 255 -25.18 -8.62 -8.74
CA ALA A 255 -26.13 -8.46 -7.65
C ALA A 255 -25.44 -8.00 -6.35
N THR A 256 -24.29 -8.58 -6.03
CA THR A 256 -23.48 -8.19 -4.88
C THR A 256 -22.97 -6.76 -5.04
N CYS A 257 -22.43 -6.41 -6.22
CA CYS A 257 -21.99 -5.05 -6.53
C CYS A 257 -23.10 -4.04 -6.26
N HIS A 258 -24.31 -4.32 -6.76
CA HIS A 258 -25.44 -3.42 -6.58
C HIS A 258 -25.81 -3.24 -5.10
N ASN A 259 -25.90 -4.33 -4.34
CA ASN A 259 -26.23 -4.27 -2.91
C ASN A 259 -25.17 -3.51 -2.10
N GLU A 260 -23.90 -3.67 -2.45
CA GLU A 260 -22.78 -3.03 -1.77
C GLU A 260 -22.72 -1.52 -2.08
N LEU A 261 -23.04 -1.11 -3.31
CA LEU A 261 -23.18 0.30 -3.71
C LEU A 261 -24.32 1.00 -2.96
N ILE A 262 -25.46 0.34 -2.75
CA ILE A 262 -26.61 0.91 -2.03
C ILE A 262 -26.29 1.16 -0.55
N LYS A 263 -25.51 0.27 0.07
CA LYS A 263 -25.24 0.29 1.52
C LYS A 263 -24.14 1.28 1.93
N ASP A 264 -23.40 1.82 0.98
CA ASP A 264 -22.21 2.63 1.23
C ASP A 264 -22.49 4.10 0.89
N ASN A 265 -22.21 4.98 1.86
CA ASN A 265 -22.51 6.40 1.77
C ASN A 265 -21.57 7.16 0.82
N ARG A 266 -20.53 6.52 0.30
CA ARG A 266 -19.65 7.09 -0.73
C ARG A 266 -20.31 7.12 -2.11
N PHE A 267 -21.43 6.43 -2.30
CA PHE A 267 -22.14 6.38 -3.58
C PHE A 267 -23.52 7.02 -3.52
N VAL A 268 -23.91 7.65 -4.62
CA VAL A 268 -25.25 8.22 -4.82
C VAL A 268 -25.85 7.63 -6.09
N LEU A 269 -27.09 7.15 -5.99
CA LEU A 269 -27.88 6.71 -7.14
C LEU A 269 -28.43 7.93 -7.89
N VAL A 270 -27.89 8.20 -9.08
CA VAL A 270 -28.25 9.39 -9.89
C VAL A 270 -29.23 9.09 -11.03
N GLY A 271 -29.36 7.82 -11.41
CA GLY A 271 -30.25 7.36 -12.47
C GLY A 271 -30.64 5.88 -12.31
N ARG A 272 -31.28 5.29 -13.32
CA ARG A 272 -31.66 3.87 -13.30
C ARG A 272 -30.40 3.00 -13.30
N GLY A 273 -30.00 2.54 -12.12
CA GLY A 273 -28.79 1.75 -11.90
C GLY A 273 -27.47 2.50 -12.05
N LEU A 274 -27.50 3.82 -12.23
CA LEU A 274 -26.31 4.67 -12.36
C LEU A 274 -25.88 5.20 -11.00
N TYR A 275 -24.63 4.95 -10.63
CA TYR A 275 -24.01 5.39 -9.39
C TYR A 275 -22.90 6.39 -9.66
N ALA A 276 -22.86 7.42 -8.83
CA ALA A 276 -21.84 8.46 -8.79
C ALA A 276 -21.17 8.48 -7.41
N LEU A 277 -20.00 9.09 -7.30
CA LEU A 277 -19.40 9.35 -5.98
C LEU A 277 -20.11 10.52 -5.30
N SER A 278 -20.34 10.41 -4.00
CA SER A 278 -21.00 11.44 -3.19
C SER A 278 -20.22 12.76 -3.18
N GLU A 279 -18.89 12.70 -3.30
CA GLU A 279 -18.02 13.89 -3.36
C GLU A 279 -18.20 14.72 -4.64
N TRP A 280 -18.81 14.16 -5.69
CA TRP A 280 -19.07 14.88 -6.95
C TRP A 280 -20.27 15.84 -6.87
N GLY A 281 -20.94 15.92 -5.73
CA GLY A 281 -22.03 16.87 -5.49
C GLY A 281 -23.37 16.48 -6.10
N TYR A 282 -23.52 15.24 -6.57
CA TYR A 282 -24.78 14.75 -7.10
C TYR A 282 -25.80 14.47 -6.00
N GLU A 283 -27.05 14.91 -6.18
CA GLU A 283 -28.14 14.59 -5.25
C GLU A 283 -28.94 13.34 -5.65
N SER A 284 -29.32 12.54 -4.64
CA SER A 284 -30.30 11.45 -4.79
C SER A 284 -31.74 11.98 -4.84
N GLY A 285 -32.60 11.41 -5.70
CA GLY A 285 -34.04 11.73 -5.72
C GLY A 285 -34.68 11.56 -7.10
N VAL A 286 -35.94 11.98 -7.28
CA VAL A 286 -36.56 12.10 -8.61
C VAL A 286 -36.15 13.43 -9.24
N VAL A 287 -36.02 13.52 -10.56
CA VAL A 287 -35.61 14.78 -11.24
C VAL A 287 -36.54 15.93 -10.85
N ARG A 288 -37.84 15.63 -10.65
CA ARG A 288 -38.83 16.53 -10.08
C ARG A 288 -38.43 17.12 -8.72
N ASP A 289 -37.91 16.33 -7.80
CA ASP A 289 -37.57 16.82 -6.45
C ASP A 289 -36.34 17.74 -6.50
N VAL A 290 -35.39 17.45 -7.40
CA VAL A 290 -34.24 18.33 -7.69
C VAL A 290 -34.70 19.65 -8.31
N ILE A 291 -35.59 19.60 -9.30
CA ILE A 291 -36.19 20.82 -9.89
C ILE A 291 -36.90 21.64 -8.80
N ARG A 292 -37.66 21.00 -7.91
CA ARG A 292 -38.33 21.68 -6.80
C ARG A 292 -37.34 22.39 -5.87
N LYS A 293 -36.27 21.71 -5.43
CA LYS A 293 -35.23 22.35 -4.60
C LYS A 293 -34.55 23.53 -5.30
N ILE A 294 -34.26 23.42 -6.60
CA ILE A 294 -33.65 24.50 -7.38
C ILE A 294 -34.60 25.71 -7.42
N LEU A 295 -35.89 25.48 -7.68
CA LEU A 295 -36.89 26.55 -7.72
C LEU A 295 -37.14 27.15 -6.32
N ASP A 296 -37.09 26.37 -5.24
CA ASP A 296 -37.17 26.87 -3.86
C ASP A 296 -35.96 27.76 -3.52
N LYS A 297 -34.77 27.38 -3.98
CA LYS A 297 -33.51 28.05 -3.66
C LYS A 297 -33.26 29.31 -4.49
N TYR A 298 -33.58 29.26 -5.79
CA TYR A 298 -33.27 30.32 -6.76
C TYR A 298 -34.50 31.11 -7.21
N GLY A 299 -35.71 30.70 -6.83
CA GLY A 299 -36.96 31.34 -7.21
C GLY A 299 -37.43 30.95 -8.62
N PRO A 300 -38.41 31.68 -9.18
CA PRO A 300 -38.94 31.43 -10.53
C PRO A 300 -37.88 31.59 -11.62
N MET A 301 -37.73 30.57 -12.49
CA MET A 301 -36.69 30.51 -13.53
C MET A 301 -37.25 30.05 -14.89
N THR A 302 -36.60 30.43 -15.98
CA THR A 302 -36.96 29.95 -17.33
C THR A 302 -36.65 28.47 -17.51
N LYS A 303 -37.17 27.86 -18.58
CA LYS A 303 -36.90 26.45 -18.89
C LYS A 303 -35.39 26.19 -19.00
N GLU A 304 -34.70 27.05 -19.73
CA GLU A 304 -33.28 26.95 -20.03
C GLU A 304 -32.44 27.08 -18.75
N GLU A 305 -32.79 28.03 -17.88
CA GLU A 305 -32.14 28.23 -16.58
C GLU A 305 -32.31 27.02 -15.65
N VAL A 306 -33.51 26.44 -15.58
CA VAL A 306 -33.76 25.22 -14.80
C VAL A 306 -32.95 24.06 -15.35
N ILE A 307 -32.92 23.87 -16.68
CA ILE A 307 -32.12 22.81 -17.31
C ILE A 307 -30.64 22.97 -16.96
N GLU A 308 -30.08 24.16 -17.12
CA GLU A 308 -28.67 24.41 -16.82
C GLU A 308 -28.34 24.10 -15.34
N LYS A 309 -29.21 24.51 -14.41
CA LYS A 309 -29.03 24.25 -12.97
C LYS A 309 -29.19 22.78 -12.62
N VAL A 310 -30.19 22.09 -13.16
CA VAL A 310 -30.41 20.66 -12.93
C VAL A 310 -29.26 19.84 -13.48
N LEU A 311 -28.71 20.19 -14.65
CA LEU A 311 -27.56 19.51 -15.24
C LEU A 311 -26.28 19.68 -14.41
N LYS A 312 -26.15 20.79 -13.66
CA LYS A 312 -25.04 21.02 -12.72
C LYS A 312 -25.19 20.20 -11.43
N GLU A 313 -26.41 19.99 -10.94
CA GLU A 313 -26.67 19.24 -9.70
C GLU A 313 -26.93 17.74 -9.94
N ARG A 314 -27.24 17.34 -11.19
CA ARG A 314 -27.60 15.97 -11.54
C ARG A 314 -27.24 15.59 -12.99
N TYR A 315 -26.64 14.41 -13.16
CA TYR A 315 -26.37 13.84 -14.47
C TYR A 315 -27.65 13.24 -15.10
N VAL A 316 -28.36 14.05 -15.90
CA VAL A 316 -29.59 13.66 -16.63
C VAL A 316 -29.60 14.26 -18.02
N LYS A 317 -30.39 13.70 -18.95
CA LYS A 317 -30.57 14.31 -20.28
C LYS A 317 -31.51 15.52 -20.18
N GLU A 318 -31.27 16.57 -20.97
CA GLU A 318 -32.14 17.75 -21.05
C GLU A 318 -33.62 17.41 -21.27
N ASN A 319 -33.88 16.42 -22.13
CA ASN A 319 -35.24 15.92 -22.37
C ASN A 319 -35.90 15.37 -21.10
N THR A 320 -35.13 14.74 -20.21
CA THR A 320 -35.66 14.23 -18.94
C THR A 320 -36.08 15.37 -18.03
N VAL A 321 -35.28 16.44 -17.96
CA VAL A 321 -35.63 17.66 -17.20
C VAL A 321 -36.87 18.32 -17.80
N THR A 322 -36.91 18.42 -19.13
CA THR A 322 -38.05 19.00 -19.87
C THR A 322 -39.35 18.23 -19.60
N VAL A 323 -39.32 16.90 -19.64
CA VAL A 323 -40.50 16.06 -19.36
C VAL A 323 -40.95 16.20 -17.92
N ASN A 324 -40.03 16.31 -16.95
CA ASN A 324 -40.40 16.51 -15.55
C ASN A 324 -40.95 17.93 -15.29
N LEU A 325 -40.47 18.95 -16.00
CA LEU A 325 -41.03 20.31 -15.96
C LEU A 325 -42.45 20.40 -16.51
N GLN A 326 -42.89 19.43 -17.31
CA GLN A 326 -44.26 19.33 -17.82
C GLN A 326 -45.23 18.68 -16.81
N ASP A 327 -44.76 18.23 -15.64
CA ASP A 327 -45.62 17.74 -14.57
C ASP A 327 -46.44 18.88 -13.96
N THR A 328 -47.64 19.07 -14.49
CA THR A 328 -48.61 20.10 -14.08
C THR A 328 -49.14 19.94 -12.65
N ARG A 329 -48.80 18.83 -11.97
CA ARG A 329 -49.10 18.64 -10.54
C ARG A 329 -48.02 19.22 -9.63
N ALA A 330 -46.84 19.52 -10.17
CA ALA A 330 -45.69 19.99 -9.40
C ALA A 330 -45.20 21.37 -9.83
N PHE A 331 -45.35 21.73 -11.11
CA PHE A 331 -44.86 22.99 -11.66
C PHE A 331 -45.90 23.66 -12.55
N VAL A 332 -45.95 24.99 -12.51
CA VAL A 332 -46.75 25.81 -13.43
C VAL A 332 -45.90 26.92 -14.02
N LYS A 333 -46.25 27.34 -15.23
CA LYS A 333 -45.56 28.43 -15.93
C LYS A 333 -46.27 29.75 -15.66
N ASP A 334 -45.54 30.76 -15.22
CA ASP A 334 -46.07 32.11 -14.98
C ASP A 334 -46.26 32.88 -16.30
N LYS A 335 -46.81 34.10 -16.19
CA LYS A 335 -47.07 34.99 -17.34
C LYS A 335 -45.79 35.40 -18.11
N ASN A 336 -44.63 35.26 -17.49
CA ASN A 336 -43.32 35.61 -18.07
C ASN A 336 -42.59 34.37 -18.63
N GLY A 337 -43.22 33.19 -18.63
CA GLY A 337 -42.61 31.96 -19.12
C GLY A 337 -41.63 31.30 -18.13
N LYS A 338 -41.65 31.69 -16.86
CA LYS A 338 -40.85 31.09 -15.79
C LYS A 338 -41.64 29.99 -15.09
N TYR A 339 -40.97 28.93 -14.66
CA TYR A 339 -41.56 27.87 -13.86
C TYR A 339 -41.57 28.24 -12.39
N ILE A 340 -42.68 27.94 -11.72
CA ILE A 340 -42.87 28.07 -10.28
C ILE A 340 -43.39 26.75 -9.70
N ILE A 341 -43.13 26.53 -8.41
CA ILE A 341 -43.63 25.37 -7.66
C ILE A 341 -45.11 25.59 -7.33
N ILE A 342 -45.90 24.53 -7.46
CA ILE A 342 -47.31 24.49 -7.02
C ILE A 342 -47.40 24.20 -5.53
#